data_AF-A0A3B8Z0F3-F1
#
_entry.id   AF-A0A3B8Z0F3-F1
#
_cell.length_a   1.000
_cell.length_b   1.000
_cell.length_c   1.000
_cell.angle_alpha   90.00
_cell.angle_beta   90.00
_cell.angle_gamma   90.00
#
_symmetry.space_group_name_H-M   'P 1'
#
loop_
_entity.id
_entity.type
_entity.pdbx_description
1 polymer ?
#
loop_
_entity_poly.entity_id
_entity_poly.type
_entity_poly.pdbx_seq_one_letter_code
_entity_poly.pdbx_strand_id
1 'polypeptide(L)'
;MSAHRVEDQSDILLHPTDPAYPRLLACIEDPPNPLRMRGLTADLPAFFCAPTIGIVGSRACRMDAEAFARRLGRDLARSGWVVVSGLARGIDAAAHQGALEAGGRTLAVVGCGLDVAYPRANRALREAIGRRGLLVGEYPPGTPPWKQNFPARNRILSGLSCGVIVVEASERSGSLITARLALAQGREVLAVPGSPLDGRSRGSNALLRDGAGLVQSAADVAEALPWSASWAPLLRSPNSETDSGNNSAPGRRPDSAPESVPGRAVRTSAPGSALEGLIDQGVQVVDALSAATRRPVGELQAELFGLEQGGRIRRLADGSYRLA
;
A
#
# COMPACT_ATOMS: atom_id res chain seq x y z
N MET A 1 43.66 -6.81 -8.04
CA MET A 1 42.45 -6.10 -7.59
C MET A 1 41.34 -6.38 -8.59
N SER A 2 40.59 -7.46 -8.40
CA SER A 2 39.56 -7.88 -9.34
C SER A 2 38.32 -7.01 -9.17
N ALA A 3 38.02 -6.24 -10.20
CA ALA A 3 36.74 -5.55 -10.35
C ALA A 3 35.66 -6.61 -10.49
N HIS A 4 34.91 -6.86 -9.41
CA HIS A 4 33.63 -7.56 -9.49
C HIS A 4 32.69 -6.69 -10.32
N ARG A 5 32.62 -7.00 -11.61
CA ARG A 5 31.59 -6.54 -12.53
C ARG A 5 30.27 -7.05 -11.95
N VAL A 6 29.50 -6.14 -11.35
CA VAL A 6 28.12 -6.42 -10.94
C VAL A 6 27.42 -6.97 -12.17
N GLU A 7 26.86 -8.17 -12.07
CA GLU A 7 26.10 -8.81 -13.14
C GLU A 7 25.10 -7.82 -13.74
N ASP A 8 25.04 -7.81 -15.07
CA ASP A 8 24.21 -6.93 -15.87
C ASP A 8 22.73 -7.23 -15.58
N GLN A 9 22.17 -6.60 -14.55
CA GLN A 9 20.73 -6.61 -14.31
C GLN A 9 20.10 -5.72 -15.38
N SER A 10 19.65 -6.36 -16.45
CA SER A 10 18.85 -5.72 -17.48
C SER A 10 17.57 -5.12 -16.87
N ASP A 11 17.16 -3.97 -17.40
CA ASP A 11 15.90 -3.37 -16.99
C ASP A 11 14.73 -4.27 -17.41
N ILE A 12 13.78 -4.48 -16.51
CA ILE A 12 12.47 -5.02 -16.86
C ILE A 12 11.61 -3.88 -17.38
N LEU A 13 10.93 -4.12 -18.51
CA LEU A 13 9.94 -3.23 -19.09
C LEU A 13 8.56 -3.82 -18.85
N LEU A 14 7.68 -3.05 -18.23
CA LEU A 14 6.26 -3.40 -18.08
C LEU A 14 5.40 -2.39 -18.82
N HIS A 15 4.51 -2.89 -19.66
CA HIS A 15 3.48 -2.13 -20.32
C HIS A 15 2.18 -2.20 -19.50
N PRO A 16 1.27 -1.21 -19.58
CA PRO A 16 -0.01 -1.25 -18.86
C PRO A 16 -0.87 -2.49 -19.14
N THR A 17 -0.65 -3.16 -20.27
CA THR A 17 -1.31 -4.42 -20.65
C THR A 17 -0.72 -5.65 -19.95
N ASP A 18 0.46 -5.54 -19.34
CA ASP A 18 1.12 -6.67 -18.72
C ASP A 18 0.48 -7.01 -17.36
N PRO A 19 0.23 -8.29 -17.04
CA PRO A 19 -0.38 -8.68 -15.76
C PRO A 19 0.42 -8.26 -14.52
N ALA A 20 1.73 -8.05 -14.68
CA ALA A 20 2.62 -7.61 -13.61
C ALA A 20 2.66 -6.09 -13.43
N TYR A 21 2.01 -5.31 -14.31
CA TYR A 21 1.98 -3.86 -14.20
C TYR A 21 1.23 -3.44 -12.93
N PRO A 22 1.77 -2.50 -12.11
CA PRO A 22 1.14 -2.12 -10.85
C PRO A 22 -0.25 -1.53 -11.10
N ARG A 23 -1.29 -2.21 -10.61
CA ARG A 23 -2.68 -1.81 -10.90
C ARG A 23 -3.01 -0.41 -10.38
N LEU A 24 -2.49 -0.03 -9.21
CA LEU A 24 -2.61 1.33 -8.69
C LEU A 24 -2.09 2.35 -9.71
N LEU A 25 -0.92 2.09 -10.29
CA LEU A 25 -0.32 2.97 -11.27
C LEU A 25 -1.10 2.97 -12.58
N ALA A 26 -1.69 1.83 -13.00
CA ALA A 26 -2.51 1.76 -14.20
C ALA A 26 -3.78 2.64 -14.13
N CYS A 27 -4.26 2.96 -12.92
CA CYS A 27 -5.45 3.77 -12.72
C CYS A 27 -5.22 5.29 -12.77
N ILE A 28 -3.98 5.77 -12.92
CA ILE A 28 -3.74 7.22 -13.05
C ILE A 28 -4.05 7.69 -14.48
N GLU A 29 -4.24 9.01 -14.66
CA GLU A 29 -4.56 9.62 -15.96
C GLU A 29 -3.48 9.37 -17.04
N ASP A 30 -2.21 9.48 -16.65
CA ASP A 30 -1.04 9.30 -17.55
C ASP A 30 -0.09 8.22 -16.97
N PRO A 31 -0.43 6.92 -17.10
CA PRO A 31 0.42 5.83 -16.63
C PRO A 31 1.64 5.69 -17.54
N PRO A 32 2.86 5.53 -17.00
CA PRO A 32 4.07 5.39 -17.82
C PRO A 32 4.01 4.11 -18.67
N ASN A 33 4.38 4.24 -19.95
CA ASN A 33 4.38 3.13 -20.90
C ASN A 33 5.62 3.20 -21.82
N PRO A 34 6.64 2.33 -21.65
CA PRO A 34 6.77 1.33 -20.59
C PRO A 34 7.19 1.92 -19.24
N LEU A 35 6.83 1.22 -18.16
CA LEU A 35 7.46 1.35 -16.85
C LEU A 35 8.77 0.54 -16.83
N ARG A 36 9.88 1.18 -16.51
CA ARG A 36 11.20 0.54 -16.36
C ARG A 36 11.48 0.22 -14.90
N MET A 37 12.02 -0.96 -14.64
CA MET A 37 12.37 -1.41 -13.30
C MET A 37 13.71 -2.12 -13.25
N ARG A 38 14.45 -1.96 -12.15
CA ARG A 38 15.71 -2.66 -11.86
C ARG A 38 15.81 -2.95 -10.37
N GLY A 39 16.30 -4.13 -10.00
CA GLY A 39 16.59 -4.51 -8.62
C GLY A 39 16.06 -5.90 -8.28
N LEU A 40 15.41 -6.06 -7.12
CA LEU A 40 14.87 -7.34 -6.66
C LEU A 40 13.59 -7.73 -7.42
N THR A 41 13.73 -8.04 -8.70
CA THR A 41 12.63 -8.30 -9.62
C THR A 41 12.04 -9.71 -9.54
N ALA A 42 12.75 -10.65 -8.91
CA ALA A 42 12.22 -11.99 -8.67
C ALA A 42 10.99 -11.98 -7.72
N ASP A 43 10.84 -10.92 -6.91
CA ASP A 43 9.77 -10.76 -5.91
C ASP A 43 8.85 -9.57 -6.24
N LEU A 44 8.66 -9.24 -7.53
CA LEU A 44 7.79 -8.14 -7.97
C LEU A 44 6.38 -8.17 -7.33
N PRO A 45 5.70 -9.33 -7.21
CA PRO A 45 4.41 -9.39 -6.55
C PRO A 45 4.45 -8.83 -5.12
N ALA A 46 5.50 -9.06 -4.35
CA ALA A 46 5.57 -8.53 -2.99
C ALA A 46 5.82 -7.01 -2.91
N PHE A 47 6.20 -6.35 -4.01
CA PHE A 47 6.26 -4.89 -4.09
C PHE A 47 4.92 -4.25 -4.49
N PHE A 48 4.10 -4.96 -5.28
CA PHE A 48 2.87 -4.40 -5.84
C PHE A 48 1.58 -4.98 -5.26
N CYS A 49 1.67 -6.08 -4.50
CA CYS A 49 0.55 -6.65 -3.75
C CYS A 49 0.55 -6.29 -2.27
N ALA A 50 1.62 -5.67 -1.79
CA ALA A 50 1.71 -5.09 -0.45
C ALA A 50 1.23 -3.63 -0.49
N PRO A 51 0.76 -3.07 0.65
CA PRO A 51 0.37 -1.68 0.71
C PRO A 51 1.60 -0.79 0.49
N THR A 52 1.47 0.20 -0.38
CA THR A 52 2.54 1.13 -0.73
C THR A 52 2.26 2.50 -0.14
N ILE A 53 3.28 3.14 0.41
CA ILE A 53 3.17 4.49 0.98
C ILE A 53 4.28 5.39 0.47
N GLY A 54 3.88 6.52 -0.11
CA GLY A 54 4.79 7.56 -0.52
C GLY A 54 5.30 8.34 0.69
N ILE A 55 6.62 8.52 0.84
CA ILE A 55 7.18 9.43 1.85
C ILE A 55 8.02 10.47 1.13
N VAL A 56 7.65 11.74 1.22
CA VAL A 56 8.31 12.84 0.52
C VAL A 56 8.53 14.04 1.43
N GLY A 57 9.48 14.90 1.06
CA GLY A 57 9.67 16.16 1.77
C GLY A 57 10.87 16.97 1.30
N SER A 58 11.32 17.87 2.17
CA SER A 58 12.39 18.82 1.88
C SER A 58 13.72 18.12 1.58
N ARG A 59 14.41 18.61 0.54
CA ARG A 59 15.79 18.20 0.20
C ARG A 59 16.84 18.76 1.15
N ALA A 60 16.51 19.88 1.80
CA ALA A 60 17.33 20.57 2.79
C ALA A 60 16.54 20.58 4.11
N CYS A 61 16.26 19.37 4.60
CA CYS A 61 15.44 19.16 5.78
C CYS A 61 16.21 19.39 7.08
N ARG A 62 15.47 19.57 8.17
CA ARG A 62 16.05 19.60 9.51
C ARG A 62 16.48 18.20 9.95
N MET A 63 17.43 18.16 10.88
CA MET A 63 17.99 16.89 11.39
C MET A 63 16.92 16.02 12.07
N ASP A 64 16.00 16.64 12.81
CA ASP A 64 14.89 15.95 13.45
C ASP A 64 13.83 15.48 12.43
N ALA A 65 13.54 16.26 11.39
CA ALA A 65 12.67 15.85 10.28
C ALA A 65 13.27 14.67 9.49
N GLU A 66 14.58 14.68 9.26
CA GLU A 66 15.30 13.57 8.62
C GLU A 66 15.27 12.31 9.51
N ALA A 67 15.55 12.45 10.81
CA ALA A 67 15.47 11.36 11.77
C ALA A 67 14.04 10.79 11.87
N PHE A 68 13.03 11.66 11.83
CA PHE A 68 11.62 11.27 11.81
C PHE A 68 11.28 10.49 10.54
N ALA A 69 11.67 10.97 9.36
CA ALA A 69 11.43 10.27 8.10
C ALA A 69 12.09 8.88 8.07
N ARG A 70 13.32 8.77 8.60
CA ARG A 70 14.00 7.47 8.75
C ARG A 70 13.30 6.55 9.73
N ARG A 71 12.81 7.08 10.86
CA ARG A 71 12.00 6.29 11.82
C ARG A 71 10.72 5.81 11.16
N LEU A 72 9.98 6.71 10.52
CA LEU A 72 8.72 6.41 9.86
C LEU A 72 8.88 5.36 8.76
N GLY A 73 9.89 5.50 7.89
CA GLY A 73 10.21 4.51 6.86
C GLY A 73 10.54 3.14 7.44
N ARG A 74 11.25 3.08 8.56
CA ARG A 74 11.57 1.83 9.27
C ARG A 74 10.32 1.18 9.85
N ASP A 75 9.50 1.95 10.55
CA ASP A 75 8.35 1.43 11.29
C ASP A 75 7.25 0.97 10.32
N LEU A 76 6.99 1.73 9.24
CA LEU A 76 6.07 1.33 8.18
C LEU A 76 6.54 0.05 7.48
N ALA A 77 7.83 -0.03 7.15
CA ALA A 77 8.40 -1.22 6.51
C ALA A 77 8.31 -2.47 7.40
N ARG A 78 8.50 -2.33 8.73
CA ARG A 78 8.28 -3.42 9.70
C ARG A 78 6.82 -3.88 9.74
N SER A 79 5.89 -2.96 9.54
CA SER A 79 4.46 -3.24 9.47
C SER A 79 3.99 -3.75 8.11
N GLY A 80 4.91 -4.08 7.19
CA GLY A 80 4.59 -4.68 5.89
C GLY A 80 4.32 -3.69 4.77
N TRP A 81 4.46 -2.38 5.01
CA TRP A 81 4.33 -1.38 3.95
C TRP A 81 5.57 -1.35 3.06
N VAL A 82 5.37 -1.13 1.76
CA VAL A 82 6.43 -0.81 0.81
C VAL A 82 6.61 0.70 0.80
N VAL A 83 7.78 1.16 1.22
CA VAL A 83 8.09 2.61 1.22
C VAL A 83 8.46 3.06 -0.17
N VAL A 84 7.68 3.97 -0.74
CA VAL A 84 7.91 4.58 -2.05
C VAL A 84 8.46 5.99 -1.85
N SER A 85 9.57 6.33 -2.51
CA SER A 85 10.10 7.69 -2.48
C SER A 85 10.93 8.01 -3.71
N GLY A 86 11.49 9.22 -3.77
CA GLY A 86 12.11 9.76 -4.96
C GLY A 86 13.63 9.74 -5.01
N LEU A 87 14.29 9.13 -4.03
CA LEU A 87 15.74 9.10 -3.90
C LEU A 87 16.41 10.48 -3.89
N ALA A 88 15.66 11.56 -3.65
CA ALA A 88 16.25 12.88 -3.47
C ALA A 88 17.07 12.94 -2.17
N ARG A 89 17.83 14.03 -1.97
CA ARG A 89 18.45 14.30 -0.67
C ARG A 89 17.39 14.54 0.41
N GLY A 90 17.77 14.45 1.68
CA GLY A 90 16.90 14.75 2.81
C GLY A 90 15.87 13.65 3.04
N ILE A 91 14.59 14.05 3.16
CA ILE A 91 13.48 13.17 3.56
C ILE A 91 13.41 11.88 2.73
N ASP A 92 13.50 11.98 1.40
CA ASP A 92 13.42 10.81 0.52
C ASP A 92 14.51 9.76 0.83
N ALA A 93 15.77 10.21 0.97
CA ALA A 93 16.88 9.33 1.29
C ALA A 93 16.72 8.69 2.67
N ALA A 94 16.28 9.48 3.66
CA ALA A 94 16.06 9.03 5.02
C ALA A 94 14.96 7.95 5.09
N ALA A 95 13.86 8.13 4.38
CA ALA A 95 12.77 7.17 4.29
C ALA A 95 13.23 5.82 3.73
N HIS A 96 13.94 5.84 2.60
CA HIS A 96 14.53 4.62 2.01
C HIS A 96 15.52 3.94 2.97
N GLN A 97 16.38 4.72 3.62
CA GLN A 97 17.37 4.21 4.55
C GLN A 97 16.70 3.51 5.75
N GLY A 98 15.62 4.10 6.29
CA GLY A 98 14.80 3.49 7.34
C GLY A 98 14.19 2.17 6.93
N ALA A 99 13.59 2.11 5.73
CA ALA A 99 12.99 0.89 5.20
C ALA A 99 14.02 -0.23 5.02
N LEU A 100 15.21 0.08 4.49
CA LEU A 100 16.29 -0.88 4.33
C LEU A 100 16.88 -1.37 5.66
N GLU A 101 16.92 -0.52 6.68
CA GLU A 101 17.35 -0.89 8.04
C GLU A 101 16.40 -1.85 8.73
N ALA A 102 15.11 -1.77 8.43
CA ALA A 102 14.11 -2.72 8.88
C ALA A 102 14.23 -4.09 8.18
N GLY A 103 15.04 -4.21 7.12
CA GLY A 103 14.99 -5.35 6.22
C GLY A 103 13.70 -5.43 5.41
N GLY A 104 12.92 -4.34 5.35
CA GLY A 104 11.69 -4.27 4.59
C GLY A 104 11.89 -3.79 3.15
N ARG A 105 10.77 -3.55 2.46
CA ARG A 105 10.77 -3.23 1.02
C ARG A 105 10.71 -1.73 0.76
N THR A 106 11.45 -1.29 -0.26
CA THR A 106 11.39 0.10 -0.72
C THR A 106 11.55 0.24 -2.23
N LEU A 107 10.89 1.23 -2.80
CA LEU A 107 10.85 1.53 -4.22
C LEU A 107 11.26 2.99 -4.46
N ALA A 108 12.36 3.21 -5.16
CA ALA A 108 12.84 4.52 -5.56
C ALA A 108 12.40 4.85 -6.98
N VAL A 109 11.51 5.82 -7.13
CA VAL A 109 11.12 6.35 -8.44
C VAL A 109 12.13 7.41 -8.87
N VAL A 110 12.64 7.39 -10.10
CA VAL A 110 13.70 8.30 -10.56
C VAL A 110 13.37 9.02 -11.87
N GLY A 111 13.82 10.27 -11.97
CA GLY A 111 13.59 11.16 -13.13
C GLY A 111 14.70 11.12 -14.18
N CYS A 112 15.41 10.01 -14.27
CA CYS A 112 16.54 9.79 -15.18
C CYS A 112 16.62 8.31 -15.55
N GLY A 113 17.55 7.93 -16.43
CA GLY A 113 17.81 6.52 -16.72
C GLY A 113 18.16 5.72 -15.45
N LEU A 114 17.78 4.44 -15.39
CA LEU A 114 18.05 3.57 -14.22
C LEU A 114 19.55 3.27 -14.03
N ASP A 115 20.37 3.53 -15.04
CA ASP A 115 21.83 3.50 -15.04
C ASP A 115 22.48 4.82 -14.58
N VAL A 116 21.71 5.91 -14.46
CA VAL A 116 22.22 7.23 -14.08
C VAL A 116 22.13 7.45 -12.57
N ALA A 117 23.27 7.61 -11.92
CA ALA A 117 23.35 7.86 -10.48
C ALA A 117 23.08 9.34 -10.14
N TYR A 118 21.82 9.66 -9.83
CA TYR A 118 21.40 10.98 -9.36
C TYR A 118 20.50 10.90 -8.11
N PRO A 119 20.72 11.76 -7.09
CA PRO A 119 21.88 12.63 -6.93
C PRO A 119 23.15 11.81 -6.60
N ARG A 120 24.33 12.31 -6.98
CA ARG A 120 25.61 11.60 -6.74
C ARG A 120 25.84 11.26 -5.26
N ALA A 121 25.39 12.13 -4.35
CA ALA A 121 25.48 11.91 -2.91
C ALA A 121 24.75 10.64 -2.43
N ASN A 122 23.70 10.22 -3.14
CA ASN A 122 22.90 9.04 -2.78
C ASN A 122 23.32 7.79 -3.57
N ARG A 123 24.53 7.75 -4.16
CA ARG A 123 24.98 6.60 -4.97
C ARG A 123 24.98 5.29 -4.18
N ALA A 124 25.54 5.29 -2.97
CA ALA A 124 25.57 4.10 -2.12
C ALA A 124 24.16 3.63 -1.74
N LEU A 125 23.26 4.56 -1.42
CA LEU A 125 21.86 4.26 -1.12
C LEU A 125 21.15 3.68 -2.35
N ARG A 126 21.37 4.27 -3.54
CA ARG A 126 20.85 3.74 -4.81
C ARG A 126 21.28 2.30 -5.05
N GLU A 127 22.55 2.01 -4.88
CA GLU A 127 23.11 0.66 -5.02
C GLU A 127 22.55 -0.31 -3.97
N ALA A 128 22.27 0.18 -2.76
CA ALA A 128 21.61 -0.62 -1.73
C ALA A 128 20.14 -0.93 -2.08
N ILE A 129 19.41 0.03 -2.64
CA ILE A 129 18.04 -0.17 -3.15
C ILE A 129 18.06 -1.11 -4.35
N GLY A 130 18.98 -0.95 -5.30
CA GLY A 130 19.10 -1.86 -6.44
C GLY A 130 19.41 -3.31 -6.06
N ARG A 131 19.90 -3.58 -4.84
CA ARG A 131 20.14 -4.95 -4.36
C ARG A 131 18.99 -5.53 -3.52
N ARG A 132 18.22 -4.69 -2.82
CA ARG A 132 17.25 -5.11 -1.79
C ARG A 132 15.85 -4.54 -1.98
N GLY A 133 15.67 -3.72 -2.99
CA GLY A 133 14.45 -3.00 -3.32
C GLY A 133 14.32 -2.84 -4.83
N LEU A 134 13.59 -1.82 -5.27
CA LEU A 134 13.38 -1.54 -6.69
C LEU A 134 13.72 -0.09 -7.03
N LEU A 135 14.42 0.09 -8.15
CA LEU A 135 14.55 1.34 -8.87
C LEU A 135 13.53 1.34 -9.99
N VAL A 136 12.75 2.42 -10.10
CA VAL A 136 11.64 2.51 -11.06
C VAL A 136 11.68 3.85 -11.78
N GLY A 137 11.37 3.88 -13.07
CA GLY A 137 11.32 5.10 -13.86
C GLY A 137 10.70 4.87 -15.23
N GLU A 138 10.57 5.92 -16.02
CA GLU A 138 10.02 5.84 -17.39
C GLU A 138 11.05 6.21 -18.47
N TYR A 139 12.20 6.73 -18.06
CA TYR A 139 13.20 7.28 -19.00
C TYR A 139 14.16 6.21 -19.52
N PRO A 140 14.52 6.23 -20.82
CA PRO A 140 15.50 5.31 -21.39
C PRO A 140 16.87 5.35 -20.69
N PRO A 141 17.70 4.28 -20.81
CA PRO A 141 19.05 4.27 -20.28
C PRO A 141 19.87 5.45 -20.81
N GLY A 142 20.75 5.99 -19.96
CA GLY A 142 21.57 7.17 -20.27
C GLY A 142 20.84 8.51 -20.18
N THR A 143 19.51 8.54 -19.98
CA THR A 143 18.76 9.81 -19.88
C THR A 143 19.28 10.65 -18.70
N PRO A 144 19.78 11.88 -18.93
CA PRO A 144 20.30 12.73 -17.87
C PRO A 144 19.20 13.19 -16.88
N PRO A 145 19.58 13.61 -15.66
CA PRO A 145 18.65 14.12 -14.65
C PRO A 145 18.18 15.54 -14.97
N TRP A 146 17.39 15.71 -16.03
CA TRP A 146 16.85 17.01 -16.40
C TRP A 146 15.82 17.52 -15.40
N LYS A 147 15.82 18.83 -15.12
CA LYS A 147 14.99 19.43 -14.07
C LYS A 147 13.50 19.16 -14.26
N GLN A 148 13.03 19.19 -15.51
CA GLN A 148 11.64 18.94 -15.89
C GLN A 148 11.17 17.50 -15.62
N ASN A 149 12.09 16.55 -15.56
CA ASN A 149 11.74 15.14 -15.33
C ASN A 149 11.32 14.88 -13.88
N PHE A 150 11.75 15.71 -12.91
CA PHE A 150 11.44 15.48 -11.50
C PHE A 150 9.97 15.77 -11.15
N PRO A 151 9.36 16.90 -11.58
CA PRO A 151 7.92 17.09 -11.43
C PRO A 151 7.11 16.03 -12.18
N ALA A 152 7.48 15.70 -13.42
CA ALA A 152 6.78 14.71 -14.23
C ALA A 152 6.74 13.34 -13.53
N ARG A 153 7.91 12.85 -13.10
CA ARG A 153 8.04 11.55 -12.45
C ARG A 153 7.25 11.45 -11.13
N ASN A 154 6.93 12.56 -10.45
CA ASN A 154 6.20 12.50 -9.19
C ASN A 154 4.82 11.84 -9.35
N ARG A 155 4.21 11.88 -10.55
CA ARG A 155 2.95 11.19 -10.83
C ARG A 155 3.05 9.67 -10.69
N ILE A 156 4.22 9.11 -11.00
CA ILE A 156 4.50 7.69 -10.85
C ILE A 156 4.64 7.34 -9.37
N LEU A 157 5.31 8.19 -8.58
CA LEU A 157 5.49 8.00 -7.14
C LEU A 157 4.14 7.99 -6.41
N SER A 158 3.31 9.01 -6.62
CA SER A 158 1.96 9.05 -6.02
C SER A 158 1.06 7.96 -6.61
N GLY A 159 1.19 7.68 -7.91
CA GLY A 159 0.38 6.67 -8.60
C GLY A 159 0.63 5.25 -8.09
N LEU A 160 1.87 4.94 -7.70
CA LEU A 160 2.27 3.69 -7.07
C LEU A 160 1.86 3.58 -5.60
N SER A 161 1.38 4.66 -4.96
CA SER A 161 1.14 4.71 -3.51
C SER A 161 -0.35 4.69 -3.18
N CYS A 162 -0.74 4.03 -2.09
CA CYS A 162 -2.09 4.13 -1.51
C CYS A 162 -2.34 5.53 -0.90
N GLY A 163 -1.29 6.14 -0.36
CA GLY A 163 -1.27 7.50 0.14
C GLY A 163 0.13 8.10 0.14
N VAL A 164 0.24 9.40 0.36
CA VAL A 164 1.52 10.12 0.39
C VAL A 164 1.64 10.92 1.69
N ILE A 165 2.74 10.71 2.40
CA ILE A 165 3.12 11.44 3.61
C ILE A 165 4.11 12.54 3.24
N VAL A 166 3.77 13.78 3.59
CA VAL A 166 4.65 14.93 3.49
C VAL A 166 5.26 15.23 4.86
N VAL A 167 6.54 14.92 5.04
CA VAL A 167 7.23 15.05 6.35
C VAL A 167 7.63 16.49 6.66
N GLU A 168 8.19 17.19 5.68
CA GLU A 168 8.58 18.59 5.83
C GLU A 168 8.50 19.27 4.46
N ALA A 169 7.85 20.42 4.39
CA ALA A 169 7.67 21.16 3.14
C ALA A 169 7.46 22.65 3.41
N SER A 170 8.29 23.50 2.81
CA SER A 170 7.98 24.93 2.71
C SER A 170 6.87 25.17 1.67
N GLU A 171 6.27 26.36 1.66
CA GLU A 171 5.18 26.74 0.74
C GLU A 171 5.52 26.53 -0.75
N ARG A 172 6.80 26.59 -1.12
CA ARG A 172 7.29 26.40 -2.51
C ARG A 172 8.02 25.07 -2.71
N SER A 173 7.82 24.11 -1.81
CA SER A 173 8.50 22.81 -1.90
C SER A 173 7.97 21.98 -3.07
N GLY A 174 8.89 21.30 -3.77
CA GLY A 174 8.53 20.34 -4.82
C GLY A 174 7.74 19.13 -4.31
N SER A 175 7.84 18.79 -3.02
CA SER A 175 7.02 17.73 -2.40
C SER A 175 5.52 18.04 -2.42
N LEU A 176 5.14 19.33 -2.43
CA LEU A 176 3.73 19.75 -2.55
C LEU A 176 3.17 19.51 -3.96
N ILE A 177 4.04 19.32 -4.97
CA ILE A 177 3.59 18.85 -6.28
C ILE A 177 3.11 17.40 -6.17
N THR A 178 3.87 16.55 -5.48
CA THR A 178 3.49 15.15 -5.23
C THR A 178 2.18 15.04 -4.45
N ALA A 179 1.98 15.87 -3.41
CA ALA A 179 0.73 15.89 -2.64
C ALA A 179 -0.47 16.26 -3.54
N ARG A 180 -0.34 17.27 -4.41
CA ARG A 180 -1.39 17.64 -5.36
C ARG A 180 -1.69 16.54 -6.37
N LEU A 181 -0.66 15.88 -6.91
CA LEU A 181 -0.82 14.74 -7.81
C LEU A 181 -1.49 13.55 -7.11
N ALA A 182 -1.17 13.29 -5.84
CA ALA A 182 -1.79 12.26 -5.04
C ALA A 182 -3.30 12.51 -4.90
N LEU A 183 -3.72 13.72 -4.53
CA LEU A 183 -5.15 14.09 -4.45
C LEU A 183 -5.85 13.94 -5.81
N ALA A 184 -5.23 14.42 -6.89
CA ALA A 184 -5.79 14.29 -8.24
C ALA A 184 -5.96 12.82 -8.68
N GLN A 185 -5.14 11.91 -8.15
CA GLN A 185 -5.19 10.47 -8.39
C GLN A 185 -6.10 9.71 -7.40
N GLY A 186 -6.85 10.44 -6.55
CA GLY A 186 -7.69 9.85 -5.52
C GLY A 186 -6.91 9.10 -4.44
N ARG A 187 -5.71 9.59 -4.10
CA ARG A 187 -4.87 9.06 -3.02
C ARG A 187 -4.98 9.93 -1.79
N GLU A 188 -4.87 9.30 -0.62
CA GLU A 188 -4.81 10.02 0.64
C GLU A 188 -3.53 10.87 0.73
N VAL A 189 -3.68 12.07 1.28
CA VAL A 189 -2.54 12.92 1.64
C VAL A 189 -2.48 13.04 3.14
N LEU A 190 -1.29 12.76 3.65
CA LEU A 190 -0.94 12.80 5.06
C LEU A 190 0.19 13.79 5.25
N ALA A 191 0.26 14.43 6.41
CA ALA A 191 1.28 15.42 6.69
C ALA A 191 1.76 15.35 8.15
N VAL A 192 3.05 15.62 8.33
CA VAL A 192 3.66 15.73 9.66
C VAL A 192 3.56 17.18 10.12
N PRO A 193 3.02 17.44 11.32
CA PRO A 193 2.93 18.80 11.84
C PRO A 193 4.32 19.32 12.19
N GLY A 194 4.52 20.63 12.02
CA GLY A 194 5.73 21.30 12.46
C GLY A 194 5.45 22.65 13.11
N SER A 195 6.48 23.25 13.69
CA SER A 195 6.35 24.54 14.39
C SER A 195 5.81 25.63 13.44
N PRO A 196 4.81 26.43 13.84
CA PRO A 196 4.33 27.57 13.05
C PRO A 196 5.39 28.67 12.89
N LEU A 197 6.43 28.68 13.73
CA LEU A 197 7.56 29.59 13.62
C LEU A 197 8.59 29.15 12.55
N ASP A 198 8.54 27.90 12.10
CA ASP A 198 9.45 27.38 11.09
C ASP A 198 8.85 27.46 9.68
N GLY A 199 9.49 28.28 8.84
CA GLY A 199 9.13 28.41 7.42
C GLY A 199 9.15 27.09 6.65
N ARG A 200 9.94 26.10 7.09
CA ARG A 200 10.04 24.77 6.45
C ARG A 200 8.84 23.87 6.70
N SER A 201 7.98 24.17 7.68
CA SER A 201 6.78 23.38 7.97
C SER A 201 5.50 24.04 7.47
N ARG A 202 5.58 25.24 6.89
CA ARG A 202 4.38 25.97 6.44
C ARG A 202 3.57 25.22 5.38
N GLY A 203 4.23 24.53 4.46
CA GLY A 203 3.58 23.71 3.44
C GLY A 203 2.93 22.46 4.02
N SER A 204 3.59 21.73 4.92
CA SER A 204 2.97 20.56 5.57
C SER A 204 1.82 20.99 6.49
N ASN A 205 1.95 22.07 7.24
CA ASN A 205 0.87 22.63 8.05
C ASN A 205 -0.30 23.17 7.21
N ALA A 206 -0.03 23.69 6.01
CA ALA A 206 -1.09 24.09 5.08
C ALA A 206 -1.88 22.86 4.61
N LEU A 207 -1.20 21.76 4.26
CA LEU A 207 -1.89 20.50 3.93
C LEU A 207 -2.80 20.03 5.09
N LEU A 208 -2.32 20.08 6.34
CA LEU A 208 -3.14 19.73 7.51
C LEU A 208 -4.36 20.64 7.66
N ARG A 209 -4.20 21.94 7.43
CA ARG A 209 -5.31 22.90 7.44
C ARG A 209 -6.34 22.58 6.36
N ASP A 210 -5.87 22.13 5.21
CA ASP A 210 -6.70 21.79 4.04
C ASP A 210 -7.31 20.37 4.15
N GLY A 211 -7.13 19.68 5.28
CA GLY A 211 -7.78 18.40 5.58
C GLY A 211 -6.91 17.16 5.41
N ALA A 212 -5.61 17.30 5.15
CA ALA A 212 -4.70 16.15 5.15
C ALA A 212 -4.65 15.48 6.53
N GLY A 213 -4.57 14.15 6.55
CA GLY A 213 -4.47 13.40 7.80
C GLY A 213 -3.15 13.68 8.54
N LEU A 214 -3.23 13.83 9.86
CA LEU A 214 -2.09 14.15 10.70
C LEU A 214 -1.27 12.90 11.01
N VAL A 215 0.06 12.99 10.85
CA VAL A 215 0.99 11.87 11.12
C VAL A 215 2.07 12.26 12.12
N GLN A 216 2.13 11.52 13.22
CA GLN A 216 3.16 11.56 14.26
C GLN A 216 3.87 10.19 14.39
N SER A 217 3.26 9.12 13.88
CA SER A 217 3.75 7.75 13.97
C SER A 217 3.26 6.90 12.78
N ALA A 218 3.80 5.68 12.66
CA ALA A 218 3.28 4.70 11.70
C ALA A 218 1.86 4.20 12.04
N ALA A 219 1.42 4.33 13.29
CA ALA A 219 0.08 3.93 13.71
C ALA A 219 -0.99 4.85 13.09
N ASP A 220 -0.73 6.16 13.04
CA ASP A 220 -1.64 7.13 12.44
C ASP A 220 -1.84 6.85 10.94
N VAL A 221 -0.81 6.34 10.27
CA VAL A 221 -0.90 5.91 8.86
C VAL A 221 -1.80 4.69 8.72
N ALA A 222 -1.70 3.71 9.62
CA ALA A 222 -2.54 2.52 9.60
C ALA A 222 -4.01 2.83 9.93
N GLU A 223 -4.25 3.82 10.81
CA GLU A 223 -5.59 4.33 11.11
C GLU A 223 -6.19 5.08 9.91
N ALA A 224 -5.41 5.94 9.25
CA ALA A 224 -5.88 6.69 8.09
C ALA A 224 -6.06 5.82 6.84
N LEU A 225 -5.30 4.73 6.71
CA LEU A 225 -5.31 3.82 5.56
C LEU A 225 -5.56 2.36 6.00
N PRO A 226 -6.77 2.03 6.49
CA PRO A 226 -7.09 0.68 6.89
C PRO A 226 -7.07 -0.28 5.69
N TRP A 227 -6.34 -1.39 5.85
CA TRP A 227 -6.05 -2.38 4.80
C TRP A 227 -7.29 -2.99 4.14
N SER A 228 -8.38 -3.15 4.89
CA SER A 228 -9.45 -4.11 4.58
C SER A 228 -10.51 -3.65 3.58
N ALA A 229 -10.66 -2.35 3.29
CA ALA A 229 -11.80 -1.85 2.50
C ALA A 229 -11.44 -1.28 1.11
N SER A 230 -10.39 -0.46 0.99
CA SER A 230 -10.23 0.40 -0.20
C SER A 230 -9.16 -0.05 -1.21
N TRP A 231 -8.14 -0.80 -0.77
CA TRP A 231 -6.96 -1.10 -1.60
C TRP A 231 -6.78 -2.58 -1.93
N ALA A 232 -7.40 -3.48 -1.15
CA ALA A 232 -7.28 -4.93 -1.33
C ALA A 232 -7.63 -5.43 -2.76
N PRO A 233 -8.65 -4.89 -3.47
CA PRO A 233 -8.91 -5.31 -4.85
C PRO A 233 -7.80 -4.91 -5.84
N LEU A 234 -7.13 -3.77 -5.61
CA LEU A 234 -6.10 -3.22 -6.50
C LEU A 234 -4.72 -3.84 -6.23
N LEU A 235 -4.53 -4.50 -5.09
CA LEU A 235 -3.27 -5.13 -4.70
C LEU A 235 -3.31 -6.67 -4.84
N ARG A 236 -4.39 -7.28 -5.35
CA ARG A 236 -4.41 -8.73 -5.61
C ARG A 236 -3.63 -9.08 -6.89
N SER A 237 -2.85 -10.16 -6.82
CA SER A 237 -2.23 -10.80 -7.97
C SER A 237 -3.28 -11.52 -8.83
N PRO A 238 -3.25 -11.42 -10.17
CA PRO A 238 -4.18 -12.14 -11.04
C PRO A 238 -4.07 -13.67 -10.94
N ASN A 239 -2.92 -14.20 -10.49
CA ASN A 239 -2.68 -15.63 -10.39
C ASN A 239 -3.30 -16.31 -9.15
N SER A 240 -4.01 -15.60 -8.27
CA SER A 240 -4.71 -16.24 -7.15
C SER A 240 -6.12 -16.73 -7.51
N GLU A 241 -6.58 -16.56 -8.75
CA GLU A 241 -7.94 -16.93 -9.19
C GLU A 241 -8.02 -18.28 -9.95
N THR A 242 -6.90 -18.98 -10.20
CA THR A 242 -6.91 -20.21 -11.02
C THR A 242 -6.57 -21.53 -10.31
N ASP A 243 -6.36 -21.56 -8.99
CA ASP A 243 -6.08 -22.82 -8.27
C ASP A 243 -7.17 -23.22 -7.26
N SER A 244 -8.41 -23.26 -7.74
CA SER A 244 -9.52 -23.96 -7.07
C SER A 244 -10.44 -24.59 -8.11
N GLY A 245 -9.82 -25.28 -9.08
CA GLY A 245 -10.48 -26.17 -10.01
C GLY A 245 -10.24 -27.62 -9.60
N ASN A 246 -11.22 -28.20 -8.90
CA ASN A 246 -11.55 -29.62 -8.96
C ASN A 246 -10.50 -30.62 -8.43
N ASN A 247 -10.64 -31.01 -7.15
CA ASN A 247 -10.32 -32.39 -6.77
C ASN A 247 -11.52 -33.01 -6.06
N SER A 248 -12.46 -33.47 -6.88
CA SER A 248 -13.50 -34.40 -6.48
C SER A 248 -12.83 -35.73 -6.12
N ALA A 249 -13.00 -36.17 -4.87
CA ALA A 249 -12.56 -37.47 -4.38
C ALA A 249 -13.14 -38.64 -5.20
N PRO A 250 -12.57 -39.85 -5.01
CA PRO A 250 -13.47 -40.92 -4.58
C PRO A 250 -12.91 -41.80 -3.45
N GLY A 251 -13.75 -42.02 -2.43
CA GLY A 251 -13.94 -43.33 -1.82
C GLY A 251 -13.08 -43.72 -0.60
N ARG A 252 -13.65 -43.57 0.61
CA ARG A 252 -13.87 -44.67 1.59
C ARG A 252 -14.58 -44.16 2.86
N ARG A 253 -15.56 -44.93 3.32
CA ARG A 253 -16.18 -44.92 4.67
C ARG A 253 -16.05 -46.34 5.24
N PRO A 254 -16.38 -46.59 6.52
CA PRO A 254 -16.12 -45.81 7.74
C PRO A 254 -15.43 -46.73 8.78
N ASP A 255 -15.04 -46.22 9.96
CA ASP A 255 -15.37 -46.86 11.25
C ASP A 255 -14.79 -46.17 12.49
N SER A 256 -15.60 -46.26 13.56
CA SER A 256 -15.32 -46.10 14.99
C SER A 256 -15.26 -44.69 15.60
N ALA A 257 -16.27 -44.42 16.43
CA ALA A 257 -16.22 -43.62 17.66
C ALA A 257 -16.60 -44.57 18.83
N PRO A 258 -16.67 -44.15 20.11
CA PRO A 258 -16.23 -42.92 20.75
C PRO A 258 -15.47 -43.17 22.09
N GLU A 259 -14.90 -42.14 22.72
CA GLU A 259 -14.80 -42.13 24.19
C GLU A 259 -14.84 -40.69 24.77
N SER A 260 -15.83 -40.48 25.64
CA SER A 260 -16.10 -39.33 26.54
C SER A 260 -15.06 -39.24 27.68
N VAL A 261 -14.87 -38.17 28.47
CA VAL A 261 -15.77 -37.53 29.50
C VAL A 261 -15.19 -36.12 29.92
N PRO A 262 -15.69 -35.35 30.93
CA PRO A 262 -16.55 -34.17 30.77
C PRO A 262 -16.05 -32.83 31.37
N GLY A 263 -16.68 -31.73 30.95
CA GLY A 263 -17.37 -30.80 31.87
C GLY A 263 -16.62 -29.63 32.50
N ARG A 264 -16.88 -28.41 31.99
CA ARG A 264 -17.25 -27.27 32.85
C ARG A 264 -18.12 -26.27 32.08
N ALA A 265 -19.37 -26.14 32.51
CA ALA A 265 -20.36 -25.26 31.93
C ALA A 265 -20.05 -23.78 32.21
N VAL A 266 -19.99 -22.98 31.15
CA VAL A 266 -20.26 -21.54 31.19
C VAL A 266 -21.50 -21.33 30.33
N ARG A 267 -22.45 -20.57 30.88
CA ARG A 267 -23.79 -20.33 30.35
C ARG A 267 -23.68 -19.73 28.94
N THR A 268 -24.10 -20.50 27.93
CA THR A 268 -24.24 -20.05 26.55
C THR A 268 -25.64 -19.47 26.34
N SER A 269 -25.73 -18.17 26.06
CA SER A 269 -26.83 -17.67 25.24
C SER A 269 -26.65 -18.25 23.83
N ALA A 270 -27.75 -18.71 23.23
CA ALA A 270 -27.79 -19.49 21.99
C ALA A 270 -26.87 -18.94 20.87
N PRO A 271 -26.28 -19.81 20.03
CA PRO A 271 -25.48 -19.35 18.90
C PRO A 271 -26.40 -18.59 17.93
N GLY A 272 -26.21 -17.27 17.84
CA GLY A 272 -26.66 -16.51 16.70
C GLY A 272 -26.10 -17.14 15.43
N SER A 273 -26.88 -17.15 14.35
CA SER A 273 -26.38 -17.53 13.03
C SER A 273 -25.08 -16.76 12.74
N ALA A 274 -24.17 -17.35 11.97
CA ALA A 274 -22.92 -16.68 11.60
C ALA A 274 -23.16 -15.30 10.95
N LEU A 275 -24.33 -15.10 10.31
CA LEU A 275 -24.75 -13.84 9.72
C LEU A 275 -25.09 -12.77 10.75
N GLU A 276 -25.75 -13.12 11.86
CA GLU A 276 -26.03 -12.16 12.93
C GLU A 276 -24.75 -11.62 13.57
N GLY A 277 -23.75 -12.48 13.77
CA GLY A 277 -22.44 -12.04 14.27
C GLY A 277 -21.70 -11.12 13.29
N LEU A 278 -21.83 -11.36 11.99
CA LEU A 278 -21.24 -10.50 10.95
C LEU A 278 -21.95 -9.15 10.83
N ILE A 279 -23.28 -9.14 10.95
CA ILE A 279 -24.09 -7.91 10.94
C ILE A 279 -23.77 -7.04 12.16
N ASP A 280 -23.59 -7.64 13.34
CA ASP A 280 -23.16 -6.96 14.56
C ASP A 280 -21.76 -6.33 14.41
N GLN A 281 -20.87 -7.01 13.68
CA GLN A 281 -19.52 -6.53 13.35
C GLN A 281 -19.49 -5.52 12.18
N GLY A 282 -20.65 -5.07 11.70
CA GLY A 282 -20.78 -4.01 10.69
C GLY A 282 -20.82 -4.50 9.24
N VAL A 283 -20.88 -5.81 8.98
CA VAL A 283 -21.06 -6.35 7.63
C VAL A 283 -22.55 -6.37 7.29
N GLN A 284 -23.06 -5.24 6.83
CA GLN A 284 -24.51 -5.01 6.71
C GLN A 284 -25.04 -5.19 5.28
N VAL A 285 -24.18 -5.37 4.27
CA VAL A 285 -24.60 -5.50 2.85
C VAL A 285 -24.47 -6.94 2.39
N VAL A 286 -25.42 -7.43 1.58
CA VAL A 286 -25.48 -8.84 1.16
C VAL A 286 -24.22 -9.29 0.40
N ASP A 287 -23.62 -8.42 -0.41
CA ASP A 287 -22.39 -8.71 -1.14
C ASP A 287 -21.19 -8.84 -0.19
N ALA A 288 -21.17 -8.03 0.88
CA ALA A 288 -20.16 -8.10 1.91
C ALA A 288 -20.33 -9.35 2.79
N LEU A 289 -21.58 -9.74 3.09
CA LEU A 289 -21.90 -11.00 3.77
C LEU A 289 -21.48 -12.21 2.92
N SER A 290 -21.75 -12.18 1.60
CA SER A 290 -21.31 -13.18 0.62
C SER A 290 -19.79 -13.34 0.63
N ALA A 291 -19.05 -12.24 0.61
CA ALA A 291 -17.60 -12.24 0.68
C ALA A 291 -17.07 -12.78 2.04
N ALA A 292 -17.71 -12.41 3.15
CA ALA A 292 -17.29 -12.82 4.50
C ALA A 292 -17.57 -14.31 4.77
N THR A 293 -18.71 -14.84 4.31
CA THR A 293 -19.08 -16.24 4.51
C THR A 293 -18.61 -17.17 3.40
N ARG A 294 -18.11 -16.63 2.27
CA ARG A 294 -17.80 -17.35 1.03
C ARG A 294 -18.99 -18.17 0.50
N ARG A 295 -20.19 -17.61 0.63
CA ARG A 295 -21.44 -18.26 0.18
C ARG A 295 -22.08 -17.42 -0.92
N PRO A 296 -22.62 -18.03 -1.98
CA PRO A 296 -23.30 -17.30 -3.04
C PRO A 296 -24.44 -16.42 -2.49
N VAL A 297 -24.63 -15.24 -3.09
CA VAL A 297 -25.68 -14.29 -2.68
C VAL A 297 -27.07 -14.94 -2.63
N GLY A 298 -27.39 -15.83 -3.59
CA GLY A 298 -28.68 -16.53 -3.62
C GLY A 298 -28.93 -17.43 -2.42
N GLU A 299 -27.89 -18.06 -1.85
CA GLU A 299 -28.02 -18.88 -0.63
C GLU A 299 -28.19 -18.00 0.61
N LEU A 300 -27.49 -16.86 0.66
CA LEU A 300 -27.59 -15.92 1.77
C LEU A 300 -28.93 -15.20 1.81
N GLN A 301 -29.52 -14.90 0.66
CA GLN A 301 -30.83 -14.25 0.58
C GLN A 301 -31.93 -15.09 1.24
N ALA A 302 -31.90 -16.42 1.08
CA ALA A 302 -32.87 -17.30 1.73
C ALA A 302 -32.73 -17.31 3.26
N GLU A 303 -31.49 -17.29 3.76
CA GLU A 303 -31.22 -17.27 5.20
C GLU A 303 -31.51 -15.91 5.84
N LEU A 304 -31.13 -14.80 5.18
CA LEU A 304 -31.44 -13.44 5.63
C LEU A 304 -32.96 -13.20 5.65
N PHE A 305 -33.69 -13.70 4.64
CA PHE A 305 -35.15 -13.65 4.63
C PHE A 305 -35.76 -14.43 5.81
N GLY A 306 -35.19 -15.60 6.15
CA GLY A 306 -35.59 -16.37 7.32
C GLY A 306 -35.34 -15.63 8.65
N LEU A 307 -34.20 -14.97 8.78
CA LEU A 307 -33.85 -14.16 9.96
C LEU A 307 -34.72 -12.89 10.08
N GLU A 308 -35.08 -12.28 8.96
CA GLU A 308 -35.97 -11.12 8.90
C GLU A 308 -37.40 -11.49 9.30
N GLN A 309 -37.96 -12.57 8.75
CA GLN A 309 -39.27 -13.12 9.14
C GLN A 309 -39.30 -13.56 10.61
N GLY A 310 -38.16 -14.04 11.13
CA GLY A 310 -37.98 -14.36 12.55
C GLY A 310 -37.77 -13.15 13.46
N GLY A 311 -37.75 -11.92 12.92
CA GLY A 311 -37.58 -10.69 13.67
C GLY A 311 -36.20 -10.53 14.33
N ARG A 312 -35.17 -11.22 13.81
CA ARG A 312 -33.79 -11.19 14.35
C ARG A 312 -32.92 -10.14 13.66
N ILE A 313 -33.25 -9.83 12.41
CA ILE A 313 -32.64 -8.76 11.64
C ILE A 313 -33.71 -7.91 10.96
N ARG A 314 -33.36 -6.70 10.57
CA ARG A 314 -34.19 -5.79 9.78
C ARG A 314 -33.43 -5.31 8.57
N ARG A 315 -34.09 -5.31 7.41
CA ARG A 315 -33.59 -4.68 6.21
C ARG A 315 -33.90 -3.18 6.23
N LEU A 316 -32.89 -2.36 5.94
CA LEU A 316 -32.98 -0.90 5.85
C LEU A 316 -33.33 -0.47 4.42
N ALA A 317 -33.77 0.79 4.26
CA ALA A 317 -34.22 1.34 2.98
C ALA A 317 -33.12 1.39 1.90
N ASP A 318 -31.85 1.39 2.30
CA ASP A 318 -30.68 1.34 1.42
C ASP A 318 -30.29 -0.08 0.99
N GLY A 319 -31.04 -1.09 1.45
CA GLY A 319 -30.80 -2.50 1.14
C GLY A 319 -29.82 -3.22 2.08
N SER A 320 -29.29 -2.55 3.11
CA SER A 320 -28.46 -3.15 4.15
C SER A 320 -29.30 -3.82 5.26
N TYR A 321 -28.67 -4.60 6.14
CA TYR A 321 -29.28 -5.35 7.23
C TYR A 321 -28.67 -4.94 8.57
N ARG A 322 -29.50 -4.87 9.61
CA ARG A 322 -29.09 -4.64 11.01
C ARG A 322 -29.77 -5.66 11.92
N LEU A 323 -29.17 -5.99 13.06
CA LEU A 323 -29.86 -6.72 14.13
C LEU A 323 -31.12 -5.95 14.57
N ALA A 324 -32.21 -6.68 14.82
CA ALA A 324 -33.52 -6.11 15.14
C ALA A 324 -33.65 -5.61 16.58
#